data_AF-A0A2H9KZS6-F1
#
_entry.id   AF-A0A2H9KZS6-F1
#
_cell.length_a   1.000
_cell.length_b   1.000
_cell.length_c   1.000
_cell.angle_alpha   90.00
_cell.angle_beta   90.00
_cell.angle_gamma   90.00
#
_symmetry.space_group_name_H-M   'P 1'
#
loop_
_entity.id
_entity.type
_entity.pdbx_description
1 polymer ?
#
loop_
_entity_poly.entity_id
_entity_poly.type
_entity_poly.pdbx_seq_one_letter_code
_entity_poly.pdbx_strand_id
1 'polypeptide(L)'
;MKIEKLIKIFSLLVFLSGSAFAAELIPSVYTCFNYDLAFLTNFGSPILAAFSFMAILVAGAYMLGTSWNKPELLVWSKTEIVSLLWSVMLAVAVIGSLGFSCTLSNLLLTGSHLTPDAQGAYDAAVSPSQVATKYIDNLLENYGASVASDILRSSIDDQLGTTGYAYWSIAQLGGGGISFNANRFAWSSHKEVLADIYLPLASMLMAQKMIFEILMPGILGVIIPAAIFFRSIFLTRDVGNLMLAFSMAVFFAVPLTYVFFFDASASVQNDILGAIPSRPFGANFNLGHDSIMGDRMQKVGFVATQAILPLNIALVITTALTMALSKAFKGMVG
;
A
#
# COMPACT_ATOMS: atom_id res chain seq x y z
N MET A 1 -7.72 -23.32 -37.63
CA MET A 1 -8.59 -23.77 -36.52
C MET A 1 -9.93 -23.03 -36.64
N LYS A 2 -11.07 -23.73 -36.76
CA LYS A 2 -12.38 -23.09 -36.98
C LYS A 2 -12.75 -22.21 -35.77
N ILE A 3 -13.22 -20.98 -36.03
CA ILE A 3 -13.56 -19.95 -35.04
C ILE A 3 -14.51 -20.49 -33.94
N GLU A 4 -15.41 -21.41 -34.27
CA GLU A 4 -16.28 -22.09 -33.30
C GLU A 4 -15.54 -22.85 -32.19
N LYS A 5 -14.39 -23.47 -32.49
CA LYS A 5 -13.57 -24.14 -31.46
C LYS A 5 -12.97 -23.12 -30.51
N LEU A 6 -12.57 -21.95 -31.02
CA LEU A 6 -12.00 -20.86 -30.23
C LEU A 6 -13.03 -20.23 -29.30
N ILE A 7 -14.26 -20.01 -29.79
CA ILE A 7 -15.39 -19.53 -28.97
C ILE A 7 -15.73 -20.53 -27.86
N LYS A 8 -15.85 -21.83 -28.20
CA LYS A 8 -16.13 -22.87 -27.19
C LYS A 8 -15.04 -22.97 -26.14
N ILE A 9 -13.76 -22.95 -26.56
CA ILE A 9 -12.61 -22.94 -25.63
C ILE A 9 -12.64 -21.68 -24.76
N PHE A 10 -12.94 -20.52 -25.31
CA PHE A 10 -13.02 -19.26 -24.57
C PHE A 10 -14.15 -19.26 -23.54
N SER A 11 -15.36 -19.68 -23.92
CA SER A 11 -16.47 -19.84 -22.96
C SER A 11 -16.16 -20.87 -21.89
N LEU A 12 -15.42 -21.94 -22.21
CA LEU A 12 -14.96 -22.94 -21.24
C LEU A 12 -13.88 -22.37 -20.31
N LEU A 13 -12.97 -21.52 -20.81
CA LEU A 13 -11.91 -20.87 -20.04
C LEU A 13 -12.49 -19.83 -19.06
N VAL A 14 -13.47 -19.05 -19.51
CA VAL A 14 -14.22 -18.12 -18.65
C VAL A 14 -14.97 -18.90 -17.55
N PHE A 15 -15.66 -19.99 -17.91
CA PHE A 15 -16.35 -20.84 -16.92
C PHE A 15 -15.40 -21.55 -15.95
N LEU A 16 -14.27 -22.08 -16.43
CA LEU A 16 -13.27 -22.77 -15.62
C LEU A 16 -12.47 -21.80 -14.74
N SER A 17 -12.20 -20.58 -15.20
CA SER A 17 -11.55 -19.57 -14.36
C SER A 17 -12.42 -19.14 -13.17
N GLY A 18 -13.75 -19.20 -13.32
CA GLY A 18 -14.71 -18.92 -12.25
C GLY A 18 -14.90 -20.06 -11.25
N SER A 19 -14.71 -21.33 -11.65
CA SER A 19 -15.04 -22.50 -10.82
C SER A 19 -13.84 -23.32 -10.34
N ALA A 20 -12.71 -23.33 -11.05
CA ALA A 20 -11.56 -24.17 -10.69
C ALA A 20 -10.67 -23.54 -9.61
N PHE A 21 -10.64 -22.21 -9.47
CA PHE A 21 -9.98 -21.55 -8.34
C PHE A 21 -10.85 -21.52 -7.07
N ALA A 22 -12.13 -21.87 -7.18
CA ALA A 22 -13.08 -21.76 -6.08
C ALA A 22 -13.17 -23.02 -5.19
N ALA A 23 -12.63 -24.17 -5.58
CA ALA A 23 -12.96 -25.43 -4.91
C ALA A 23 -11.98 -25.88 -3.80
N GLU A 24 -10.74 -25.38 -3.75
CA GLU A 24 -9.73 -25.85 -2.77
C GLU A 24 -8.94 -24.74 -2.06
N LEU A 25 -9.29 -23.47 -2.27
CA LEU A 25 -8.64 -22.38 -1.55
C LEU A 25 -9.22 -22.26 -0.13
N ILE A 26 -8.31 -22.29 0.86
CA ILE A 26 -8.53 -22.15 2.30
C ILE A 26 -9.61 -21.08 2.57
N PRO A 27 -10.56 -21.28 3.50
CA PRO A 27 -11.65 -20.33 3.78
C PRO A 27 -11.21 -18.85 3.98
N SER A 28 -9.96 -18.59 4.35
CA SER A 28 -9.34 -17.26 4.44
C SER A 28 -9.13 -16.56 3.09
N VAL A 29 -8.95 -17.31 2.00
CA VAL A 29 -8.79 -16.75 0.65
C VAL A 29 -10.13 -16.25 0.14
N TYR A 30 -11.20 -16.97 0.43
CA TYR A 30 -12.56 -16.62 0.02
C TYR A 30 -13.06 -15.30 0.60
N THR A 31 -12.67 -14.98 1.83
CA THR A 31 -13.07 -13.72 2.48
C THR A 31 -12.30 -12.52 1.92
N CYS A 32 -10.99 -12.66 1.66
CA CYS A 32 -10.20 -11.65 0.95
C CYS A 32 -10.75 -11.44 -0.48
N PHE A 33 -11.11 -12.55 -1.16
CA PHE A 33 -11.70 -12.51 -2.49
C PHE A 33 -13.11 -11.90 -2.51
N ASN A 34 -13.96 -12.10 -1.50
CA ASN A 34 -15.36 -11.70 -1.59
C ASN A 34 -15.56 -10.18 -1.72
N TYR A 35 -14.71 -9.37 -1.08
CA TYR A 35 -14.77 -7.91 -1.22
C TYR A 35 -14.32 -7.45 -2.62
N ASP A 36 -13.25 -8.03 -3.15
CA ASP A 36 -12.68 -7.64 -4.45
C ASP A 36 -13.41 -8.27 -5.65
N LEU A 37 -13.93 -9.49 -5.48
CA LEU A 37 -14.67 -10.22 -6.51
C LEU A 37 -16.09 -9.70 -6.67
N ALA A 38 -16.72 -9.17 -5.61
CA ALA A 38 -18.00 -8.49 -5.72
C ALA A 38 -17.89 -7.28 -6.67
N PHE A 39 -16.76 -6.59 -6.69
CA PHE A 39 -16.53 -5.50 -7.65
C PHE A 39 -16.48 -5.99 -9.10
N LEU A 40 -15.99 -7.21 -9.36
CA LEU A 40 -15.86 -7.78 -10.70
C LEU A 40 -17.12 -8.48 -11.20
N THR A 41 -17.78 -9.22 -10.31
CA THR A 41 -18.90 -10.11 -10.63
C THR A 41 -20.26 -9.42 -10.59
N ASN A 42 -20.37 -8.26 -9.94
CA ASN A 42 -21.58 -7.46 -10.04
C ASN A 42 -21.80 -7.03 -11.49
N PHE A 43 -23.03 -7.22 -12.00
CA PHE A 43 -23.43 -6.82 -13.35
C PHE A 43 -23.24 -5.31 -13.62
N GLY A 44 -23.14 -4.50 -12.57
CA GLY A 44 -22.79 -3.08 -12.66
C GLY A 44 -21.29 -2.78 -12.70
N SER A 45 -20.41 -3.79 -12.80
CA SER A 45 -18.98 -3.55 -12.80
C SER A 45 -18.54 -2.81 -14.06
N PRO A 46 -17.76 -1.72 -13.93
CA PRO A 46 -17.28 -0.96 -15.07
C PRO A 46 -16.37 -1.80 -15.98
N ILE A 47 -15.73 -2.85 -15.42
CA ILE A 47 -14.90 -3.79 -16.15
C ILE A 47 -15.74 -4.64 -17.12
N LEU A 48 -16.84 -5.24 -16.63
CA LEU A 48 -17.74 -6.04 -17.47
C LEU A 48 -18.42 -5.17 -18.53
N ALA A 49 -18.81 -3.94 -18.16
CA ALA A 49 -19.35 -2.96 -19.09
C ALA A 49 -18.35 -2.63 -20.23
N ALA A 50 -17.07 -2.42 -19.90
CA ALA A 50 -16.03 -2.15 -20.90
C ALA A 50 -15.82 -3.35 -21.85
N PHE A 51 -15.74 -4.58 -21.32
CA PHE A 51 -15.59 -5.78 -22.15
C PHE A 51 -16.80 -6.05 -23.04
N SER A 52 -18.02 -5.93 -22.49
CA SER A 52 -19.25 -6.14 -23.26
C SER A 52 -19.41 -5.09 -24.37
N PHE A 53 -19.13 -3.82 -24.08
CA PHE A 53 -19.13 -2.75 -25.07
C PHE A 53 -18.16 -3.05 -26.22
N MET A 54 -16.93 -3.49 -25.91
CA MET A 54 -15.96 -3.85 -26.94
C MET A 54 -16.35 -5.09 -27.74
N ALA A 55 -16.91 -6.10 -27.09
CA ALA A 55 -17.42 -7.28 -27.80
C ALA A 55 -18.52 -6.90 -28.80
N ILE A 56 -19.41 -5.97 -28.43
CA ILE A 56 -20.45 -5.43 -29.32
C ILE A 56 -19.84 -4.69 -30.50
N LEU A 57 -18.84 -3.83 -30.28
CA LEU A 57 -18.16 -3.09 -31.36
C LEU A 57 -17.47 -4.03 -32.35
N VAL A 58 -16.78 -5.06 -31.84
CA VAL A 58 -16.09 -6.06 -32.66
C VAL A 58 -17.09 -6.89 -33.48
N ALA A 59 -18.18 -7.32 -32.85
CA ALA A 59 -19.25 -8.05 -33.54
C ALA A 59 -19.92 -7.18 -34.62
N GLY A 60 -20.21 -5.90 -34.31
CA GLY A 60 -20.78 -4.95 -35.24
C GLY A 60 -19.88 -4.70 -36.45
N ALA A 61 -18.57 -4.50 -36.24
CA ALA A 61 -17.62 -4.34 -37.32
C ALA A 61 -17.50 -5.60 -38.19
N TYR A 62 -17.59 -6.79 -37.60
CA TYR A 62 -17.60 -8.05 -38.35
C TYR A 62 -18.85 -8.18 -39.23
N MET A 63 -20.03 -7.87 -38.69
CA MET A 63 -21.30 -7.89 -39.44
C MET A 63 -21.29 -6.85 -40.58
N LEU A 64 -20.85 -5.62 -40.31
CA LEU A 64 -20.74 -4.56 -41.32
C LEU A 64 -19.68 -4.87 -42.39
N GLY A 65 -18.53 -5.41 -41.98
CA GLY A 65 -17.47 -5.83 -42.90
C GLY A 65 -17.93 -6.93 -43.85
N THR A 66 -18.72 -7.88 -43.35
CA THR A 66 -19.32 -8.95 -44.15
C THR A 66 -20.46 -8.41 -45.04
N SER A 67 -21.32 -7.54 -44.52
CA SER A 67 -22.47 -7.01 -45.27
C SER A 67 -22.06 -6.08 -46.43
N TRP A 68 -20.99 -5.29 -46.25
CA TRP A 68 -20.51 -4.34 -47.27
C TRP A 68 -19.29 -4.85 -48.04
N ASN A 69 -18.86 -6.10 -47.84
CA ASN A 69 -17.66 -6.68 -48.46
C ASN A 69 -16.41 -5.80 -48.30
N LYS A 70 -16.26 -5.12 -47.15
CA LYS A 70 -15.07 -4.30 -46.87
C LYS A 70 -14.00 -5.16 -46.20
N PRO A 71 -12.91 -5.53 -46.90
CA PRO A 71 -11.88 -6.41 -46.34
C PRO A 71 -11.15 -5.80 -45.15
N GLU A 72 -11.05 -4.47 -45.10
CA GLU A 72 -10.42 -3.72 -44.01
C GLU A 72 -11.10 -3.97 -42.65
N LEU A 73 -12.44 -3.95 -42.61
CA LEU A 73 -13.22 -4.21 -41.40
C LEU A 73 -13.12 -5.68 -40.96
N LEU A 74 -13.02 -6.60 -41.92
CA LEU A 74 -12.84 -8.03 -41.64
C LEU A 74 -11.45 -8.33 -41.06
N VAL A 75 -10.40 -7.68 -41.58
CA VAL A 75 -9.05 -7.82 -41.02
C VAL A 75 -8.99 -7.18 -39.64
N TRP A 76 -9.54 -5.97 -39.49
CA TRP A 76 -9.59 -5.27 -38.20
C TRP A 76 -10.29 -6.09 -37.12
N SER A 77 -11.52 -6.57 -37.40
CA SER A 77 -12.29 -7.36 -36.41
C SER A 77 -11.60 -8.65 -36.00
N LYS A 78 -10.93 -9.35 -36.93
CA LYS A 78 -10.14 -10.56 -36.62
C LYS A 78 -8.97 -10.26 -35.69
N THR A 79 -8.24 -9.17 -35.93
CA THR A 79 -7.14 -8.74 -35.07
C THR A 79 -7.66 -8.32 -33.69
N GLU A 80 -8.81 -7.64 -33.64
CA GLU A 80 -9.38 -7.16 -32.39
C GLU A 80 -9.94 -8.28 -31.52
N ILE A 81 -10.51 -9.33 -32.09
CA ILE A 81 -10.92 -10.53 -31.34
C ILE A 81 -9.74 -11.14 -30.58
N VAL A 82 -8.56 -11.23 -31.22
CA VAL A 82 -7.35 -11.78 -30.59
C VAL A 82 -6.86 -10.84 -29.47
N SER A 83 -6.88 -9.52 -29.70
CA SER A 83 -6.54 -8.53 -28.67
C SER A 83 -7.47 -8.59 -27.46
N LEU A 84 -8.78 -8.76 -27.70
CA LEU A 84 -9.78 -8.89 -26.65
C LEU A 84 -9.55 -10.17 -25.82
N LEU A 85 -9.23 -11.28 -26.49
CA LEU A 85 -8.87 -12.54 -25.82
C LEU A 85 -7.65 -12.38 -24.90
N TRP A 86 -6.59 -11.71 -25.36
CA TRP A 86 -5.43 -11.38 -24.53
C TRP A 86 -5.78 -10.48 -23.35
N SER A 87 -6.67 -9.51 -23.57
CA SER A 87 -7.12 -8.60 -22.51
C SER A 87 -7.90 -9.33 -21.42
N VAL A 88 -8.68 -10.34 -21.79
CA VAL A 88 -9.39 -11.22 -20.84
C VAL A 88 -8.42 -12.12 -20.10
N MET A 89 -7.44 -12.73 -20.78
CA MET A 89 -6.38 -13.49 -20.11
C MET A 89 -5.60 -12.64 -19.11
N LEU A 90 -5.28 -11.38 -19.46
CA LEU A 90 -4.63 -10.45 -18.56
C LEU A 90 -5.52 -10.09 -17.36
N ALA A 91 -6.82 -9.86 -17.56
CA ALA A 91 -7.75 -9.61 -16.47
C ALA A 91 -7.79 -10.81 -15.50
N VAL A 92 -7.84 -12.05 -16.02
CA VAL A 92 -7.75 -13.26 -15.19
C VAL A 92 -6.41 -13.34 -14.45
N ALA A 93 -5.29 -13.02 -15.11
CA ALA A 93 -3.98 -12.98 -14.47
C ALA A 93 -3.91 -11.92 -13.36
N VAL A 94 -4.53 -10.75 -13.55
CA VAL A 94 -4.67 -9.73 -12.51
C VAL A 94 -5.41 -10.32 -11.32
N ILE A 95 -6.60 -10.87 -11.53
CA ILE A 95 -7.42 -11.47 -10.46
C ILE A 95 -6.65 -12.58 -9.72
N GLY A 96 -5.95 -13.44 -10.46
CA GLY A 96 -5.10 -14.48 -9.88
C GLY A 96 -3.97 -13.90 -9.02
N SER A 97 -3.33 -12.82 -9.47
CA SER A 97 -2.28 -12.14 -8.70
C SER A 97 -2.82 -11.46 -7.44
N LEU A 98 -4.06 -10.96 -7.46
CA LEU A 98 -4.75 -10.42 -6.28
C LEU A 98 -4.94 -11.53 -5.24
N GLY A 99 -5.45 -12.68 -5.68
CA GLY A 99 -5.57 -13.87 -4.85
C GLY A 99 -4.25 -14.31 -4.23
N PHE A 100 -3.20 -14.36 -5.06
CA PHE A 100 -1.87 -14.69 -4.62
C PHE A 100 -1.30 -13.68 -3.60
N SER A 101 -1.60 -12.40 -3.74
CA SER A 101 -1.18 -11.38 -2.78
C SER A 101 -1.84 -11.55 -1.41
N CYS A 102 -3.13 -11.89 -1.38
CA CYS A 102 -3.85 -12.21 -0.15
C CYS A 102 -3.26 -13.45 0.53
N THR A 103 -3.05 -14.53 -0.22
CA THR A 103 -2.48 -15.77 0.35
C THR A 103 -1.08 -15.55 0.87
N LEU A 104 -0.25 -14.80 0.13
CA LEU A 104 1.11 -14.47 0.54
C LEU A 104 1.12 -13.58 1.79
N SER A 105 0.25 -12.57 1.86
CA SER A 105 0.11 -11.73 3.05
C SER A 105 -0.31 -12.55 4.27
N ASN A 106 -1.31 -13.42 4.13
CA ASN A 106 -1.74 -14.30 5.22
C ASN A 106 -0.65 -15.28 5.63
N LEU A 107 0.13 -15.80 4.69
CA LEU A 107 1.26 -16.69 4.98
C LEU A 107 2.35 -15.98 5.78
N LEU A 108 2.71 -14.75 5.39
CA LEU A 108 3.69 -13.93 6.11
C LEU A 108 3.21 -13.63 7.53
N LEU A 109 1.95 -13.20 7.68
CA LEU A 109 1.38 -12.87 8.99
C LEU A 109 1.18 -14.10 9.89
N THR A 110 0.84 -15.26 9.33
CA THR A 110 0.67 -16.50 10.12
C THR A 110 2.01 -17.10 10.51
N GLY A 111 3.02 -16.98 9.65
CA GLY A 111 4.38 -17.42 9.94
C GLY A 111 5.13 -16.49 10.90
N SER A 112 4.70 -15.23 10.99
CA SER A 112 5.28 -14.25 11.90
C SER A 112 5.02 -14.65 13.36
N HIS A 113 6.06 -14.59 14.20
CA HIS A 113 5.99 -14.85 15.64
C HIS A 113 5.24 -13.76 16.41
N LEU A 114 4.17 -13.21 15.84
CA LEU A 114 3.36 -12.18 16.50
C LEU A 114 2.87 -12.73 17.83
N THR A 115 2.97 -11.90 18.87
CA THR A 115 2.36 -12.19 20.17
C THR A 115 0.87 -12.44 19.97
N PRO A 116 0.24 -13.38 20.72
CA PRO A 116 -1.18 -13.71 20.56
C PRO A 116 -2.11 -12.48 20.57
N ASP A 117 -1.76 -11.45 21.34
CA ASP A 117 -2.50 -10.18 21.43
C ASP A 117 -2.44 -9.35 20.14
N ALA A 118 -1.31 -9.39 19.43
CA ALA A 118 -1.17 -8.76 18.13
C ALA A 118 -1.89 -9.56 17.05
N GLN A 119 -1.88 -10.89 17.14
CA GLN A 119 -2.48 -11.76 16.13
C GLN A 119 -4.01 -11.65 16.08
N GLY A 120 -4.67 -11.40 17.22
CA GLY A 120 -6.12 -11.14 17.27
C GLY A 120 -6.57 -9.83 16.58
N ALA A 121 -5.67 -8.86 16.40
CA ALA A 121 -5.99 -7.61 15.69
C ALA A 121 -5.93 -7.76 14.15
N TYR A 122 -5.27 -8.80 13.67
CA TYR A 122 -5.07 -9.11 12.25
C TYR A 122 -5.73 -10.44 11.89
N ASP A 123 -7.06 -10.53 12.08
CA ASP A 123 -7.85 -11.69 11.65
C ASP A 123 -7.53 -12.11 10.20
N ALA A 124 -7.57 -13.42 9.95
CA ALA A 124 -7.07 -14.11 8.75
C ALA A 124 -7.85 -13.83 7.42
N ALA A 125 -8.54 -12.70 7.33
CA ALA A 125 -9.46 -12.38 6.23
C ALA A 125 -9.28 -10.95 5.70
N VAL A 126 -8.18 -10.30 6.05
CA VAL A 126 -7.96 -8.87 5.78
C VAL A 126 -7.14 -8.72 4.50
N SER A 127 -7.55 -7.82 3.61
CA SER A 127 -6.80 -7.54 2.38
C SER A 127 -5.41 -6.96 2.69
N PRO A 128 -4.38 -7.21 1.86
CA PRO A 128 -3.04 -6.66 2.09
C PRO A 128 -3.04 -5.14 2.27
N SER A 129 -3.94 -4.44 1.57
CA SER A 129 -4.12 -2.99 1.71
C SER A 129 -4.60 -2.58 3.11
N GLN A 130 -5.58 -3.30 3.66
CA GLN A 130 -6.09 -3.07 5.01
C GLN A 130 -5.06 -3.42 6.08
N VAL A 131 -4.23 -4.45 5.86
CA VAL A 131 -3.11 -4.75 6.76
C VAL A 131 -2.12 -3.59 6.76
N ALA A 132 -1.76 -3.06 5.58
CA ALA A 132 -0.88 -1.90 5.47
C ALA A 132 -1.48 -0.66 6.18
N THR A 133 -2.78 -0.38 6.00
CA THR A 133 -3.47 0.72 6.70
C THR A 133 -3.46 0.52 8.21
N LYS A 134 -3.80 -0.69 8.71
CA LYS A 134 -3.76 -1.01 10.13
C LYS A 134 -2.36 -0.87 10.72
N TYR A 135 -1.34 -1.26 9.96
CA TYR A 135 0.05 -1.07 10.37
C TYR A 135 0.40 0.40 10.52
N ILE A 136 0.05 1.25 9.55
CA ILE A 136 0.28 2.70 9.64
C ILE A 136 -0.54 3.33 10.77
N ASP A 137 -1.77 2.86 11.01
CA ASP A 137 -2.60 3.31 12.14
C ASP A 137 -1.95 2.98 13.48
N ASN A 138 -1.45 1.76 13.63
CA ASN A 138 -0.69 1.36 14.81
C ASN A 138 0.55 2.25 14.99
N LEU A 139 1.28 2.55 13.91
CA LEU A 139 2.41 3.48 13.96
C LEU A 139 1.97 4.90 14.39
N LEU A 140 0.86 5.42 13.89
CA LEU A 140 0.37 6.76 14.23
C LEU A 140 -0.19 6.85 15.66
N GLU A 141 -0.84 5.79 16.14
CA GLU A 141 -1.43 5.74 17.48
C GLU A 141 -0.36 5.55 18.56
N ASN A 142 0.49 4.52 18.40
CA ASN A 142 1.51 4.17 19.37
C ASN A 142 2.77 5.04 19.27
N TYR A 143 3.06 5.52 18.06
CA TYR A 143 4.29 6.22 17.73
C TYR A 143 4.05 7.45 16.85
N GLY A 144 2.90 8.12 16.97
CA GLY A 144 2.63 9.37 16.25
C GLY A 144 2.27 10.50 17.21
N ALA A 145 0.97 10.81 17.32
CA ALA A 145 0.50 11.99 18.06
C ALA A 145 0.86 11.95 19.55
N SER A 146 0.84 10.76 20.16
CA SER A 146 1.19 10.55 21.57
C SER A 146 2.63 10.99 21.87
N VAL A 147 3.59 10.48 21.10
CA VAL A 147 5.02 10.82 21.24
C VAL A 147 5.29 12.29 20.94
N ALA A 148 4.66 12.87 19.92
CA ALA A 148 4.81 14.31 19.62
C ALA A 148 4.32 15.16 20.80
N SER A 149 3.13 14.84 21.31
CA SER A 149 2.55 15.56 22.44
C SER A 149 3.38 15.42 23.71
N ASP A 150 3.97 14.25 23.95
CA ASP A 150 4.84 14.00 25.09
C ASP A 150 6.15 14.79 25.00
N ILE A 151 6.78 14.84 23.82
CA ILE A 151 8.01 15.63 23.61
C ILE A 151 7.74 17.12 23.80
N LEU A 152 6.65 17.64 23.21
CA LEU A 152 6.28 19.05 23.33
C LEU A 152 5.92 19.43 24.76
N ARG A 153 5.09 18.63 25.45
CA ARG A 153 4.75 18.86 26.86
C ARG A 153 5.98 18.81 27.74
N SER A 154 6.84 17.82 27.55
CA SER A 154 8.08 17.72 28.32
C SER A 154 9.03 18.89 28.05
N SER A 155 9.08 19.42 26.82
CA SER A 155 9.85 20.62 26.51
C SER A 155 9.32 21.85 27.26
N ILE A 156 8.01 22.06 27.25
CA ILE A 156 7.35 23.17 27.95
C ILE A 156 7.60 23.07 29.46
N ASP A 157 7.46 21.89 30.05
CA ASP A 157 7.74 21.66 31.47
C ASP A 157 9.19 21.96 31.83
N ASP A 158 10.15 21.62 30.97
CA ASP A 158 11.56 21.95 31.16
C ASP A 158 11.81 23.46 31.07
N GLN A 159 11.17 24.16 30.12
CA GLN A 159 11.25 25.62 30.01
C GLN A 159 10.69 26.31 31.25
N LEU A 160 9.51 25.90 31.72
CA LEU A 160 8.92 26.43 32.95
C LEU A 160 9.81 26.12 34.17
N GLY A 161 10.47 24.96 34.19
CA GLY A 161 11.43 24.60 35.23
C GLY A 161 12.69 25.48 35.26
N THR A 162 13.02 26.17 34.16
CA THR A 162 14.19 27.05 34.05
C THR A 162 13.97 28.45 34.60
N THR A 163 12.71 28.86 34.83
CA THR A 163 12.38 30.20 35.31
C THR A 163 12.73 30.43 36.78
N GLY A 164 13.27 29.41 37.47
CA GLY A 164 13.77 29.51 38.83
C GLY A 164 15.13 30.23 38.88
N TYR A 165 15.12 31.52 39.24
CA TYR A 165 16.31 32.34 39.42
C TYR A 165 16.39 32.89 40.84
N ALA A 166 17.58 32.77 41.48
CA ALA A 166 17.92 33.60 42.64
C ALA A 166 18.69 34.83 42.16
N TYR A 167 18.12 36.00 42.42
CA TYR A 167 18.80 37.28 42.27
C TYR A 167 19.26 37.74 43.65
N TRP A 168 20.53 38.11 43.79
CA TRP A 168 21.04 38.75 45.02
C TRP A 168 21.07 40.28 44.92
N SER A 169 20.40 40.83 43.90
CA SER A 169 20.47 42.26 43.56
C SER A 169 19.32 42.69 42.66
N ILE A 170 19.10 44.01 42.56
CA ILE A 170 18.09 44.60 41.68
C ILE A 170 18.55 44.39 40.23
N ALA A 171 17.86 43.55 39.47
CA ALA A 171 18.24 43.14 38.11
C ALA A 171 18.48 44.33 37.15
N GLN A 172 17.80 45.45 37.37
CA GLN A 172 17.91 46.67 36.56
C GLN A 172 19.22 47.46 36.76
N LEU A 173 19.97 47.17 37.83
CA LEU A 173 21.22 47.87 38.19
C LEU A 173 22.48 47.05 37.88
N GLY A 174 22.40 46.06 36.99
CA GLY A 174 23.55 45.27 36.55
C GLY A 174 24.01 44.23 37.58
N GLY A 175 23.11 43.79 38.45
CA GLY A 175 23.44 42.83 39.47
C GLY A 175 23.33 41.36 39.01
N GLY A 176 24.03 40.47 39.72
CA GLY A 176 24.16 39.05 39.37
C GLY A 176 23.04 38.17 39.91
N GLY A 177 22.90 36.99 39.29
CA GLY A 177 22.02 35.92 39.74
C GLY A 177 22.58 34.55 39.35
N ILE A 178 22.07 33.51 40.01
CA ILE A 178 22.32 32.10 39.65
C ILE A 178 20.99 31.49 39.22
N SER A 179 21.00 30.84 38.06
CA SER A 179 19.89 29.97 37.64
C SER A 179 20.10 28.61 38.26
N PHE A 180 19.11 28.11 39.01
CA PHE A 180 19.21 26.80 39.64
C PHE A 180 19.06 25.64 38.65
N ASN A 181 18.49 25.90 37.46
CA ASN A 181 18.11 24.88 36.47
C ASN A 181 18.54 25.24 35.04
N ALA A 182 19.62 26.00 34.84
CA ALA A 182 20.06 26.41 33.49
C ALA A 182 20.23 25.21 32.52
N ASN A 183 20.62 24.03 33.01
CA ASN A 183 20.76 22.83 32.20
C ASN A 183 19.43 22.34 31.58
N ARG A 184 18.29 22.60 32.22
CA ARG A 184 16.97 22.23 31.68
C ARG A 184 16.62 23.03 30.43
N PHE A 185 17.18 24.23 30.28
CA PHE A 185 16.99 25.03 29.07
C PHE A 185 17.62 24.33 27.87
N ALA A 186 18.84 23.80 28.04
CA ALA A 186 19.50 23.02 27.00
C ALA A 186 18.71 21.74 26.65
N TRP A 187 18.11 21.06 27.64
CA TRP A 187 17.27 19.89 27.39
C TRP A 187 15.99 20.22 26.64
N SER A 188 15.32 21.32 27.01
CA SER A 188 14.13 21.79 26.29
C SER A 188 14.46 22.09 24.83
N SER A 189 15.59 22.75 24.56
CA SER A 189 16.04 23.03 23.20
C SER A 189 16.28 21.75 22.39
N HIS A 190 16.88 20.71 22.98
CA HIS A 190 17.00 19.42 22.30
C HIS A 190 15.64 18.74 22.04
N LYS A 191 14.67 18.87 22.96
CA LYS A 191 13.31 18.34 22.79
C LYS A 191 12.54 19.08 21.69
N GLU A 192 12.71 20.39 21.58
CA GLU A 192 12.16 21.18 20.47
C GLU A 192 12.73 20.73 19.12
N VAL A 193 14.05 20.59 19.01
CA VAL A 193 14.68 20.06 17.79
C VAL A 193 14.16 18.66 17.46
N LEU A 194 13.97 17.81 18.47
CA LEU A 194 13.41 16.48 18.25
C LEU A 194 11.95 16.54 17.75
N ALA A 195 11.13 17.44 18.31
CA ALA A 195 9.77 17.67 17.86
C ALA A 195 9.72 18.21 16.42
N ASP A 196 10.60 19.14 16.07
CA ASP A 196 10.71 19.73 14.73
C ASP A 196 11.07 18.69 13.66
N ILE A 197 11.91 17.71 14.00
CA ILE A 197 12.23 16.58 13.11
C ILE A 197 11.05 15.61 13.04
N TYR A 198 10.39 15.36 14.17
CA TYR A 198 9.41 14.30 14.31
C TYR A 198 8.04 14.63 13.72
N LEU A 199 7.56 15.87 13.86
CA LEU A 199 6.27 16.30 13.32
C LEU A 199 6.15 16.07 11.79
N PRO A 200 7.15 16.42 10.96
CA PRO A 200 7.16 16.07 9.55
C PRO A 200 7.08 14.56 9.31
N LEU A 201 7.79 13.73 10.08
CA LEU A 201 7.76 12.27 9.91
C LEU A 201 6.36 11.69 10.20
N ALA A 202 5.71 12.14 11.26
CA ALA A 202 4.32 11.75 11.56
C ALA A 202 3.36 12.20 10.44
N SER A 203 3.57 13.41 9.90
CA SER A 203 2.77 13.90 8.76
C SER A 203 2.99 13.06 7.48
N MET A 204 4.20 12.55 7.25
CA MET A 204 4.50 11.65 6.13
C MET A 204 3.79 10.30 6.29
N LEU A 205 3.75 9.72 7.50
CA LEU A 205 2.98 8.49 7.76
C LEU A 205 1.48 8.72 7.51
N MET A 206 0.94 9.86 7.94
CA MET A 206 -0.46 10.21 7.68
C MET A 206 -0.73 10.37 6.17
N ALA A 207 0.18 10.99 5.43
CA ALA A 207 0.08 11.11 3.98
C ALA A 207 0.11 9.74 3.30
N GLN A 208 0.97 8.81 3.76
CA GLN A 208 1.01 7.43 3.26
C GLN A 208 -0.31 6.71 3.49
N LYS A 209 -0.88 6.83 4.70
CA LYS A 209 -2.22 6.28 4.99
C LYS A 209 -3.27 6.81 4.02
N MET A 210 -3.32 8.13 3.84
CA MET A 210 -4.27 8.76 2.92
C MET A 210 -4.08 8.28 1.49
N ILE A 211 -2.82 8.08 1.07
CA ILE A 211 -2.50 7.47 -0.22
C ILE A 211 -3.12 6.08 -0.29
N PHE A 212 -2.95 5.19 0.70
CA PHE A 212 -3.57 3.86 0.65
C PHE A 212 -5.11 3.89 0.57
N GLU A 213 -5.73 4.73 1.40
CA GLU A 213 -7.20 4.85 1.48
C GLU A 213 -7.82 5.41 0.19
N ILE A 214 -7.12 6.29 -0.53
CA ILE A 214 -7.60 6.88 -1.80
C ILE A 214 -7.17 6.06 -3.00
N LEU A 215 -5.89 5.65 -3.03
CA LEU A 215 -5.26 5.03 -4.19
C LEU A 215 -5.80 3.63 -4.44
N MET A 216 -6.03 2.81 -3.40
CA MET A 216 -6.47 1.42 -3.59
C MET A 216 -7.89 1.33 -4.16
N PRO A 217 -8.91 2.03 -3.61
CA PRO A 217 -10.22 2.10 -4.24
C PRO A 217 -10.18 2.80 -5.61
N GLY A 218 -9.34 3.82 -5.78
CA GLY A 218 -9.18 4.53 -7.04
C GLY A 218 -8.61 3.66 -8.17
N ILE A 219 -7.62 2.81 -7.87
CA ILE A 219 -7.04 1.88 -8.84
C ILE A 219 -8.07 0.87 -9.31
N LEU A 220 -8.75 0.21 -8.37
CA LEU A 220 -9.76 -0.80 -8.68
C LEU A 220 -10.98 -0.18 -9.38
N GLY A 221 -11.47 0.95 -8.88
CA GLY A 221 -12.69 1.61 -9.32
C GLY A 221 -12.57 2.34 -10.65
N VAL A 222 -11.42 2.96 -10.91
CA VAL A 222 -11.26 3.92 -12.02
C VAL A 222 -10.11 3.52 -12.95
N ILE A 223 -8.92 3.26 -12.42
CA ILE A 223 -7.71 3.09 -13.26
C ILE A 223 -7.76 1.78 -14.05
N ILE A 224 -8.14 0.65 -13.44
CA ILE A 224 -8.22 -0.64 -14.14
C ILE A 224 -9.29 -0.62 -15.26
N PRO A 225 -10.54 -0.20 -15.03
CA PRO A 225 -11.53 -0.07 -16.11
C PRO A 225 -11.07 0.88 -17.22
N ALA A 226 -10.48 2.03 -16.86
CA ALA A 226 -9.92 2.96 -17.83
C ALA A 226 -8.78 2.32 -18.64
N ALA A 227 -7.91 1.53 -18.01
CA ALA A 227 -6.82 0.83 -18.70
C ALA A 227 -7.36 -0.18 -19.72
N ILE A 228 -8.39 -0.94 -19.37
CA ILE A 228 -9.05 -1.89 -20.28
C ILE A 228 -9.72 -1.14 -21.45
N PHE A 229 -10.38 -0.02 -21.16
CA PHE A 229 -10.98 0.84 -22.18
C PHE A 229 -9.92 1.45 -23.12
N PHE A 230 -8.83 2.00 -22.60
CA PHE A 230 -7.77 2.56 -23.45
C PHE A 230 -7.05 1.50 -24.27
N ARG A 231 -6.94 0.26 -23.76
CA ARG A 231 -6.35 -0.86 -24.50
C ARG A 231 -7.17 -1.24 -25.74
N SER A 232 -8.47 -0.98 -25.70
CA SER A 232 -9.41 -1.35 -26.75
C SER A 232 -9.39 -0.40 -27.96
N ILE A 233 -8.90 0.83 -27.76
CA ILE A 233 -8.70 1.81 -28.82
C ILE A 233 -7.29 1.64 -29.38
N PHE A 234 -7.17 1.45 -30.70
CA PHE A 234 -5.88 1.19 -31.37
C PHE A 234 -4.81 2.24 -31.04
N LEU A 235 -5.16 3.53 -31.04
CA LEU A 235 -4.22 4.64 -30.81
C LEU A 235 -3.72 4.70 -29.35
N THR A 236 -4.57 4.37 -28.37
CA THR A 236 -4.24 4.46 -26.94
C THR A 236 -3.84 3.12 -26.34
N ARG A 237 -3.66 2.09 -27.17
CA ARG A 237 -3.39 0.73 -26.70
C ARG A 237 -2.16 0.64 -25.81
N ASP A 238 -1.09 1.34 -26.17
CA ASP A 238 0.14 1.41 -25.37
C ASP A 238 -0.07 2.09 -24.02
N VAL A 239 -0.91 3.11 -23.96
CA VAL A 239 -1.28 3.80 -22.71
C VAL A 239 -2.09 2.86 -21.83
N GLY A 240 -3.06 2.15 -22.38
CA GLY A 240 -3.81 1.13 -21.66
C GLY A 240 -2.92 0.04 -21.06
N ASN A 241 -1.92 -0.43 -21.81
CA ASN A 241 -0.94 -1.41 -21.33
C ASN A 241 -0.12 -0.87 -20.16
N LEU A 242 0.34 0.38 -20.26
CA LEU A 242 1.10 1.03 -19.19
C LEU A 242 0.25 1.27 -17.95
N MET A 243 -1.01 1.71 -18.11
CA MET A 243 -1.93 1.90 -16.99
C MET A 243 -2.28 0.58 -16.29
N LEU A 244 -2.45 -0.51 -17.04
CA LEU A 244 -2.69 -1.84 -16.48
C LEU A 244 -1.46 -2.32 -15.70
N ALA A 245 -0.27 -2.21 -16.30
CA ALA A 245 0.99 -2.54 -15.64
C ALA A 245 1.20 -1.74 -14.35
N PHE A 246 0.93 -0.43 -14.39
CA PHE A 246 1.01 0.46 -13.24
C PHE A 246 0.02 0.04 -12.14
N SER A 247 -1.22 -0.25 -12.52
CA SER A 247 -2.25 -0.69 -11.57
C SER A 247 -1.85 -1.98 -10.86
N MET A 248 -1.34 -2.97 -11.61
CA MET A 248 -0.85 -4.22 -11.03
C MET A 248 0.34 -3.98 -10.11
N ALA A 249 1.30 -3.16 -10.55
CA ALA A 249 2.49 -2.86 -9.78
C ALA A 249 2.14 -2.17 -8.46
N VAL A 250 1.28 -1.14 -8.49
CA VAL A 250 0.89 -0.41 -7.27
C VAL A 250 0.07 -1.30 -6.35
N PHE A 251 -0.92 -2.01 -6.90
CA PHE A 251 -1.80 -2.85 -6.08
C PHE A 251 -1.07 -4.02 -5.44
N PHE A 252 -0.08 -4.60 -6.14
CA PHE A 252 0.67 -5.74 -5.63
C PHE A 252 1.87 -5.29 -4.78
N ALA A 253 2.76 -4.47 -5.34
CA ALA A 253 4.05 -4.18 -4.71
C ALA A 253 3.91 -3.31 -3.47
N VAL A 254 3.06 -2.28 -3.52
CA VAL A 254 2.99 -1.30 -2.45
C VAL A 254 2.48 -1.92 -1.15
N PRO A 255 1.26 -2.50 -1.06
CA PRO A 255 0.78 -3.04 0.21
C PRO A 255 1.64 -4.22 0.68
N LEU A 256 2.13 -5.05 -0.23
CA LEU A 256 2.94 -6.22 0.11
C LEU A 256 4.31 -5.83 0.68
N THR A 257 4.90 -4.72 0.20
CA THR A 257 6.10 -4.13 0.82
C THR A 257 5.83 -3.74 2.28
N TYR A 258 4.69 -3.12 2.58
CA TYR A 258 4.34 -2.77 3.96
C TYR A 258 4.08 -4.00 4.84
N VAL A 259 3.47 -5.06 4.30
CA VAL A 259 3.32 -6.34 5.02
C VAL A 259 4.69 -6.93 5.35
N PHE A 260 5.65 -6.91 4.42
CA PHE A 260 7.02 -7.34 4.70
C PHE A 260 7.70 -6.49 5.76
N PHE A 261 7.54 -5.16 5.72
CA PHE A 261 8.11 -4.28 6.75
C PHE A 261 7.50 -4.52 8.12
N PHE A 262 6.20 -4.80 8.18
CA PHE A 262 5.52 -5.16 9.41
C PHE A 262 6.11 -6.46 9.99
N ASP A 263 6.17 -7.53 9.20
CA ASP A 263 6.74 -8.81 9.62
C ASP A 263 8.22 -8.70 10.03
N ALA A 264 9.03 -7.98 9.24
CA ALA A 264 10.42 -7.71 9.56
C ALA A 264 10.58 -6.90 10.87
N SER A 265 9.71 -5.92 11.10
CA SER A 265 9.75 -5.15 12.35
C SER A 265 9.30 -5.97 13.56
N ALA A 266 8.29 -6.82 13.39
CA ALA A 266 7.76 -7.68 14.44
C ALA A 266 8.77 -8.76 14.85
N SER A 267 9.41 -9.42 13.88
CA SER A 267 10.46 -10.41 14.13
C SER A 267 11.64 -9.80 14.91
N VAL A 268 12.14 -8.64 14.47
CA VAL A 268 13.22 -7.93 15.17
C VAL A 268 12.81 -7.55 16.59
N GLN A 269 11.59 -7.05 16.80
CA GLN A 269 11.10 -6.72 18.14
C GLN A 269 11.02 -7.94 19.05
N ASN A 270 10.53 -9.08 18.55
CA ASN A 270 10.44 -10.31 19.33
C ASN A 270 11.81 -10.84 19.75
N ASP A 271 12.78 -10.83 18.82
CA ASP A 271 14.15 -11.33 19.07
C ASP A 271 14.91 -10.47 20.10
N ILE A 272 14.70 -9.15 20.07
CA ILE A 272 15.41 -8.24 20.98
C ILE A 272 14.74 -8.23 22.38
N LEU A 273 13.42 -8.48 22.49
CA LEU A 273 12.64 -7.99 23.64
C LEU A 273 11.81 -8.99 24.41
N GLY A 274 11.57 -10.19 23.88
CA GLY A 274 10.66 -11.12 24.55
C GLY A 274 9.29 -10.49 24.84
N ALA A 275 8.64 -9.96 23.80
CA ALA A 275 7.19 -9.64 23.75
C ALA A 275 6.70 -8.31 24.36
N ILE A 276 7.46 -7.19 24.30
CA ILE A 276 6.88 -5.86 24.65
C ILE A 276 6.79 -4.95 23.40
N PRO A 277 5.63 -4.90 22.71
CA PRO A 277 5.43 -4.14 21.47
C PRO A 277 5.44 -2.62 21.62
N SER A 278 5.57 -2.09 22.85
CA SER A 278 5.59 -0.64 23.13
C SER A 278 7.00 -0.03 23.22
N ARG A 279 8.06 -0.83 23.08
CA ARG A 279 9.45 -0.38 23.20
C ARG A 279 10.33 -0.97 22.09
N PRO A 280 10.46 -0.35 20.90
CA PRO A 280 11.09 -0.99 19.73
C PRO A 280 12.55 -1.43 19.92
N PHE A 281 13.28 -0.89 20.91
CA PHE A 281 14.64 -1.35 21.29
C PHE A 281 14.76 -1.73 22.77
N GLY A 282 13.64 -1.82 23.47
CA GLY A 282 13.53 -2.47 24.77
C GLY A 282 13.61 -1.63 26.01
N ALA A 283 13.44 -2.32 27.14
CA ALA A 283 13.38 -1.70 28.46
C ALA A 283 14.73 -1.14 28.94
N ASN A 284 15.84 -1.62 28.36
CA ASN A 284 17.19 -1.35 28.85
C ASN A 284 17.98 -0.34 27.99
N PHE A 285 17.42 0.13 26.88
CA PHE A 285 18.09 1.14 26.05
C PHE A 285 17.81 2.53 26.63
N ASN A 286 18.77 3.04 27.40
CA ASN A 286 18.75 4.39 27.96
C ASN A 286 19.91 5.22 27.40
N LEU A 287 19.64 6.14 26.47
CA LEU A 287 20.64 7.04 25.87
C LEU A 287 20.92 8.28 26.75
N GLY A 288 21.13 8.10 28.05
CA GLY A 288 21.67 9.14 28.92
C GLY A 288 20.91 9.42 30.21
N HIS A 289 21.07 10.64 30.73
CA HIS A 289 20.61 11.05 32.05
C HIS A 289 19.09 11.31 32.12
N ASP A 290 18.44 11.61 30.98
CA ASP A 290 16.99 11.74 30.86
C ASP A 290 16.41 10.49 30.19
N SER A 291 15.79 9.63 30.99
CA SER A 291 15.13 8.40 30.53
C SER A 291 14.01 8.67 29.52
N ILE A 292 13.41 9.86 29.54
CA ILE A 292 12.37 10.26 28.57
C ILE A 292 13.03 10.51 27.22
N MET A 293 14.10 11.29 27.17
CA MET A 293 14.81 11.62 25.94
C MET A 293 15.28 10.36 25.20
N GLY A 294 15.84 9.38 25.93
CA GLY A 294 16.35 8.14 25.35
C GLY A 294 15.27 7.27 24.71
N ASP A 295 14.12 7.09 25.37
CA ASP A 295 12.98 6.34 24.83
C ASP A 295 12.34 7.05 23.63
N ARG A 296 12.25 8.38 23.68
CA ARG A 296 11.64 9.16 22.59
C ARG A 296 12.53 9.21 21.35
N MET A 297 13.84 9.37 21.49
CA MET A 297 14.76 9.34 20.35
C MET A 297 14.73 8.00 19.61
N GLN A 298 14.60 6.89 20.34
CA GLN A 298 14.39 5.58 19.75
C GLN A 298 13.11 5.51 18.92
N LYS A 299 11.98 5.93 19.51
CA LYS A 299 10.69 5.95 18.82
C LYS A 299 10.72 6.84 17.58
N VAL A 300 11.37 8.00 17.67
CA VAL A 300 11.59 8.91 16.54
C VAL A 300 12.45 8.22 15.46
N GLY A 301 13.53 7.54 15.83
CA GLY A 301 14.38 6.81 14.90
C GLY A 301 13.66 5.66 14.20
N PHE A 302 12.84 4.90 14.94
CA PHE A 302 11.99 3.86 14.37
C PHE A 302 10.93 4.41 13.42
N VAL A 303 10.25 5.49 13.81
CA VAL A 303 9.28 6.16 12.93
C VAL A 303 9.95 6.75 11.70
N ALA A 304 11.16 7.31 11.83
CA ALA A 304 11.92 7.84 10.70
C ALA A 304 12.23 6.77 9.66
N THR A 305 12.64 5.57 10.09
CA THR A 305 12.89 4.47 9.16
C THR A 305 11.60 3.99 8.49
N GLN A 306 10.51 3.85 9.23
CA GLN A 306 9.21 3.43 8.68
C GLN A 306 8.54 4.48 7.78
N ALA A 307 8.77 5.78 8.04
CA ALA A 307 8.23 6.86 7.22
C ALA A 307 8.97 6.99 5.89
N ILE A 308 10.27 6.70 5.83
CA ILE A 308 11.09 6.98 4.64
C ILE A 308 11.28 5.72 3.79
N LEU A 309 11.63 4.60 4.41
CA LEU A 309 12.21 3.46 3.71
C LEU A 309 11.16 2.59 2.99
N PRO A 310 10.03 2.19 3.62
CA PRO A 310 8.97 1.44 2.95
C PRO A 310 8.42 2.14 1.71
N LEU A 311 8.17 3.44 1.78
CA LEU A 311 7.64 4.22 0.67
C LEU A 311 8.61 4.27 -0.52
N ASN A 312 9.89 4.54 -0.25
CA ASN A 312 10.91 4.60 -1.30
C ASN A 312 11.13 3.24 -1.97
N ILE A 313 11.18 2.16 -1.18
CA ILE A 313 11.31 0.80 -1.73
C ILE A 313 10.07 0.43 -2.54
N ALA A 314 8.87 0.70 -2.02
CA ALA A 314 7.63 0.44 -2.72
C ALA A 314 7.60 1.19 -4.07
N LEU A 315 8.06 2.43 -4.12
CA LEU A 315 8.13 3.23 -5.35
C LEU A 315 9.13 2.65 -6.36
N VAL A 316 10.32 2.23 -5.91
CA VAL A 316 11.32 1.59 -6.76
C VAL A 316 10.79 0.25 -7.32
N ILE A 317 10.19 -0.59 -6.49
CA ILE A 317 9.63 -1.88 -6.93
C ILE A 317 8.46 -1.64 -7.91
N THR A 318 7.59 -0.67 -7.60
CA THR A 318 6.45 -0.34 -8.46
C THR A 318 6.90 0.15 -9.84
N THR A 319 7.88 1.05 -9.89
CA THR A 319 8.41 1.57 -11.16
C THR A 319 9.12 0.49 -11.97
N ALA A 320 9.94 -0.35 -11.32
CA ALA A 320 10.60 -1.48 -11.96
C ALA A 320 9.59 -2.51 -12.53
N LEU A 321 8.57 -2.89 -11.74
CA LEU A 321 7.50 -3.78 -12.19
C LEU A 321 6.70 -3.18 -13.33
N THR A 322 6.37 -1.88 -13.25
CA THR A 322 5.63 -1.19 -14.31
C THR A 322 6.42 -1.21 -15.63
N MET A 323 7.73 -0.93 -15.59
CA MET A 323 8.58 -1.00 -16.78
C MET A 323 8.70 -2.41 -17.33
N ALA A 324 8.87 -3.42 -16.48
CA ALA A 324 8.98 -4.81 -16.88
C ALA A 324 7.68 -5.32 -17.53
N LEU A 325 6.54 -5.08 -16.88
CA LEU A 325 5.22 -5.47 -17.39
C LEU A 325 4.86 -4.72 -18.67
N SER A 326 5.17 -3.42 -18.77
CA SER A 326 4.94 -2.65 -19.99
C SER A 326 5.73 -3.22 -21.18
N LYS A 327 6.99 -3.60 -20.98
CA LYS A 327 7.80 -4.28 -22.02
C LYS A 327 7.23 -5.65 -22.38
N ALA A 328 6.81 -6.44 -21.40
CA ALA A 328 6.18 -7.74 -21.64
C ALA A 328 4.89 -7.62 -22.46
N PHE A 329 4.06 -6.61 -22.17
CA PHE A 329 2.83 -6.35 -22.91
C PHE A 329 3.07 -5.90 -24.34
N LYS A 330 4.12 -5.12 -24.60
CA LYS A 330 4.51 -4.75 -25.96
C LYS A 330 4.98 -5.97 -26.76
N GLY A 331 5.72 -6.88 -26.14
CA GLY A 331 6.22 -8.11 -26.79
C GLY A 331 5.12 -9.10 -27.19
N MET A 332 3.96 -9.09 -26.53
CA MET A 332 2.86 -10.02 -26.85
C MET A 332 1.98 -9.59 -28.04
N VAL A 333 2.09 -8.33 -28.48
CA VAL A 333 1.25 -7.77 -29.56
C VAL A 333 2.04 -7.61 -30.87
N GLY A 334 3.38 -7.78 -30.81
CA GLY A 334 4.27 -7.74 -31.96
C GLY A 334 4.38 -9.05 -32.72
#